data_AF-A0A949LP31-F1
#
_entry.id   AF-A0A949LP31-F1
#
_cell.length_a   1.000
_cell.length_b   1.000
_cell.length_c   1.000
_cell.angle_alpha   90.00
_cell.angle_beta   90.00
_cell.angle_gamma   90.00
#
_symmetry.space_group_name_H-M   'P 1'
#
loop_
_entity.id
_entity.type
_entity.pdbx_description
1 polymer ?
#
loop_
_entity_poly.entity_id
_entity_poly.type
_entity_poly.pdbx_seq_one_letter_code
_entity_poly.pdbx_strand_id
1 'polypeptide(L)'
;KTASPCILFEINKCGAPCIGNQSVSAYSEVTARYRNLLEIDFRELHESSSIKMAELSISEKFEEAIEVRDRYAHLLRAASRIERLNSIAKLPELVVAKRNGEFWEFASIKYGRLAATNVSTATTSVSTALETLTLIAENVSDQGFLQQVNHEEVELILNYLESEGTRIVKVEGEYAFPTYGPSSQAARIGSYDFAIA
;
A
#
# COMPACT_ATOMS: atom_id res chain seq x y z
N LYS A 1 -6.76 -25.35 -24.82
CA LYS A 1 -7.58 -24.17 -25.21
C LYS A 1 -6.63 -23.13 -25.79
N THR A 2 -6.64 -22.93 -27.10
CA THR A 2 -5.83 -21.90 -27.77
C THR A 2 -6.55 -20.58 -27.63
N ALA A 3 -6.19 -19.79 -26.61
CA ALA A 3 -6.59 -18.39 -26.58
C ALA A 3 -6.00 -17.68 -27.81
N SER A 4 -6.66 -16.64 -28.32
CA SER A 4 -6.04 -15.70 -29.25
C SER A 4 -5.18 -14.70 -28.45
N PRO A 5 -4.04 -14.23 -28.98
CA PRO A 5 -3.32 -13.15 -28.34
C PRO A 5 -4.20 -11.88 -28.31
N CYS A 6 -4.00 -11.04 -27.30
CA CYS A 6 -4.65 -9.74 -27.22
C CYS A 6 -3.80 -8.65 -27.91
N ILE A 7 -4.38 -7.46 -28.07
CA ILE A 7 -3.74 -6.28 -28.66
C ILE A 7 -2.35 -5.97 -28.05
N LEU A 8 -2.14 -6.24 -26.75
CA LEU A 8 -0.86 -5.97 -26.09
C LEU A 8 0.29 -6.79 -26.68
N PHE A 9 0.02 -8.00 -27.18
CA PHE A 9 1.02 -8.78 -27.91
C PHE A 9 1.32 -8.13 -29.27
N GLU A 10 0.29 -7.73 -30.00
CA GLU A 10 0.42 -7.12 -31.34
C GLU A 10 1.22 -5.81 -31.31
N ILE A 11 1.11 -5.03 -30.24
CA ILE A 11 1.91 -3.80 -30.03
C ILE A 11 3.24 -4.03 -29.27
N ASN A 12 3.69 -5.27 -29.15
CA ASN A 12 4.95 -5.67 -28.50
C ASN A 12 5.08 -5.23 -27.02
N LYS A 13 3.98 -5.23 -26.26
CA LYS A 13 3.94 -4.92 -24.82
C LYS A 13 3.78 -6.16 -23.92
N CYS A 14 3.52 -7.32 -24.49
CA CYS A 14 3.33 -8.58 -23.76
C CYS A 14 4.01 -9.73 -24.51
N GLY A 15 4.58 -10.71 -23.80
CA GLY A 15 5.15 -11.92 -24.39
C GLY A 15 4.12 -13.00 -24.78
N ALA A 16 2.83 -12.73 -24.53
CA ALA A 16 1.69 -13.64 -24.77
C ALA A 16 1.83 -15.03 -24.10
N PRO A 17 1.96 -15.10 -22.76
CA PRO A 17 1.97 -16.38 -22.04
C PRO A 17 0.65 -17.15 -22.19
N CYS A 18 -0.47 -16.45 -22.45
CA CYS A 18 -1.80 -17.04 -22.64
C CYS A 18 -1.88 -17.99 -23.86
N ILE A 19 -1.00 -17.84 -24.84
CA ILE A 19 -0.91 -18.70 -26.03
C ILE A 19 0.34 -19.57 -26.04
N GLY A 20 1.16 -19.52 -24.98
CA GLY A 20 2.42 -20.25 -24.86
C GLY A 20 3.60 -19.64 -25.62
N ASN A 21 3.48 -18.42 -26.14
CA ASN A 21 4.59 -17.74 -26.82
C ASN A 21 5.72 -17.34 -25.85
N GLN A 22 5.36 -17.03 -24.60
CA GLN A 22 6.27 -16.92 -23.47
C GLN A 22 5.98 -18.07 -22.50
N SER A 23 7.02 -18.72 -21.98
CA SER A 23 6.85 -19.78 -21.00
C SER A 23 6.33 -19.23 -19.66
N VAL A 24 5.67 -20.09 -18.89
CA VAL A 24 5.18 -19.74 -17.55
C VAL A 24 6.33 -19.30 -16.63
N SER A 25 7.48 -19.98 -16.70
CA SER A 25 8.66 -19.63 -15.90
C SER A 25 9.20 -18.24 -16.27
N ALA A 26 9.38 -17.95 -17.56
CA ALA A 26 9.88 -16.65 -18.01
C ALA A 26 8.91 -15.51 -17.65
N TYR A 27 7.60 -15.75 -17.71
CA TYR A 27 6.61 -14.76 -17.29
C TYR A 27 6.58 -14.57 -15.76
N SER A 28 6.81 -15.64 -15.00
CA SER A 28 6.91 -15.58 -13.54
C SER A 28 8.06 -14.68 -13.07
N GLU A 29 9.20 -14.68 -13.78
CA GLU A 29 10.32 -13.77 -13.51
C GLU A 29 9.94 -12.30 -13.72
N VAL A 30 9.20 -12.00 -14.80
CA VAL A 30 8.70 -10.63 -15.07
C VAL A 30 7.77 -10.16 -13.96
N THR A 31 6.82 -11.00 -13.55
CA THR A 31 5.89 -10.64 -12.46
C THR A 31 6.58 -10.54 -11.10
N ALA A 32 7.57 -11.38 -10.83
CA ALA A 32 8.37 -11.31 -9.60
C ALA A 32 9.19 -10.01 -9.53
N ARG A 33 9.81 -9.59 -10.65
CA ARG A 33 10.51 -8.31 -10.75
C ARG A 33 9.54 -7.14 -10.52
N TYR A 34 8.38 -7.15 -11.17
CA TYR A 34 7.37 -6.10 -10.97
C TYR A 34 6.91 -6.03 -9.51
N ARG A 35 6.67 -7.18 -8.86
CA ARG A 35 6.34 -7.24 -7.43
C ARG A 35 7.45 -6.64 -6.57
N ASN A 36 8.71 -7.02 -6.82
CA ASN A 36 9.86 -6.49 -6.07
C ASN A 36 9.97 -4.97 -6.19
N LEU A 37 9.76 -4.42 -7.39
CA LEU A 37 9.77 -2.97 -7.62
C LEU A 37 8.69 -2.24 -6.82
N LEU A 38 7.50 -2.82 -6.69
CA LEU A 38 6.38 -2.18 -6.00
C LEU A 38 6.38 -2.42 -4.48
N GLU A 39 6.92 -3.54 -4.01
CA GLU A 39 6.78 -3.98 -2.63
C GLU A 39 8.10 -3.92 -1.82
N ILE A 40 9.26 -3.83 -2.47
CA ILE A 40 10.56 -3.97 -1.79
C ILE A 40 11.49 -2.79 -2.09
N ASP A 41 11.77 -2.53 -3.38
CA ASP A 41 12.72 -1.50 -3.79
C ASP A 41 12.22 -0.70 -5.00
N PHE A 42 11.72 0.50 -4.72
CA PHE A 42 11.16 1.41 -5.72
C PHE A 42 12.24 2.28 -6.40
N ARG A 43 13.51 2.20 -5.96
CA ARG A 43 14.58 3.09 -6.47
C ARG A 43 14.89 2.87 -7.94
N GLU A 44 14.80 1.64 -8.43
CA GLU A 44 15.07 1.34 -9.84
C GLU A 44 14.09 2.06 -10.78
N LEU A 45 12.81 2.18 -10.39
CA LEU A 45 11.80 2.94 -11.14
C LEU A 45 12.11 4.45 -11.12
N HIS A 46 12.59 4.94 -9.98
CA HIS A 46 13.03 6.32 -9.85
C HIS A 46 14.24 6.62 -10.74
N GLU A 47 15.27 5.79 -10.67
CA GLU A 47 16.52 5.95 -11.41
C GLU A 47 16.28 5.90 -12.92
N SER A 48 15.56 4.88 -13.40
CA SER A 48 15.23 4.75 -14.83
C SER A 48 14.42 5.93 -15.35
N SER A 49 13.43 6.41 -14.59
CA SER A 49 12.63 7.58 -14.97
C SER A 49 13.47 8.86 -14.95
N SER A 50 14.37 9.00 -13.99
CA SER A 50 15.26 10.17 -13.85
C SER A 50 16.27 10.26 -14.98
N ILE A 51 16.91 9.13 -15.34
CA ILE A 51 17.80 9.05 -16.49
C ILE A 51 17.04 9.44 -17.76
N LYS A 52 15.83 8.91 -17.95
CA LYS A 52 15.05 9.21 -19.16
C LYS A 52 14.67 10.69 -19.27
N MET A 53 14.25 11.30 -18.16
CA MET A 53 13.97 12.74 -18.13
C MET A 53 15.23 13.57 -18.46
N ALA A 54 16.39 13.18 -17.93
CA ALA A 54 17.64 13.87 -18.19
C ALA A 54 18.05 13.79 -19.68
N GLU A 55 17.97 12.61 -20.30
CA GLU A 55 18.24 12.42 -21.73
C GLU A 55 17.35 13.31 -22.62
N LEU A 56 16.05 13.35 -22.32
CA LEU A 56 15.08 14.16 -23.06
C LEU A 56 15.34 15.65 -22.86
N SER A 57 15.68 16.07 -21.63
CA SER A 57 16.01 17.46 -21.32
C SER A 57 17.28 17.93 -22.03
N ILE A 58 18.33 17.10 -22.07
CA ILE A 58 19.57 17.38 -22.81
C ILE A 58 19.30 17.51 -24.31
N SER A 59 18.31 16.77 -24.82
CA SER A 59 17.87 16.82 -26.22
C SER A 59 16.84 17.92 -26.49
N GLU A 60 16.62 18.85 -25.55
CA GLU A 60 15.64 19.95 -25.63
C GLU A 60 14.19 19.48 -25.87
N LYS A 61 13.87 18.23 -25.53
CA LYS A 61 12.53 17.61 -25.63
C LYS A 61 11.80 17.73 -24.29
N PHE A 62 11.49 18.96 -23.89
CA PHE A 62 10.96 19.24 -22.55
C PHE A 62 9.57 18.66 -22.32
N GLU A 63 8.71 18.65 -23.32
CA GLU A 63 7.34 18.11 -23.24
C GLU A 63 7.36 16.60 -23.00
N GLU A 64 8.21 15.86 -23.72
CA GLU A 64 8.41 14.43 -23.50
C GLU A 64 8.98 14.16 -22.08
N ALA A 65 9.88 15.02 -21.59
CA ALA A 65 10.42 14.90 -20.23
C ALA A 65 9.34 15.12 -19.16
N ILE A 66 8.44 16.10 -19.38
CA ILE A 66 7.27 16.35 -18.52
C ILE A 66 6.35 15.13 -18.49
N GLU A 67 6.07 14.49 -19.63
CA GLU A 67 5.25 13.27 -19.65
C GLU A 67 5.85 12.15 -18.79
N VAL A 68 7.18 11.96 -18.84
CA VAL A 68 7.87 10.95 -18.02
C VAL A 68 7.77 11.30 -16.54
N ARG A 69 7.98 12.57 -16.18
CA ARG A 69 7.83 13.09 -14.82
C ARG A 69 6.44 12.79 -14.26
N ASP A 70 5.41 13.15 -15.02
CA ASP A 70 4.03 13.05 -14.56
C ASP A 70 3.61 11.59 -14.42
N ARG A 71 3.98 10.72 -15.38
CA ARG A 71 3.76 9.27 -15.29
C ARG A 71 4.43 8.67 -14.06
N TYR A 72 5.69 9.04 -13.79
CA TYR A 72 6.40 8.57 -12.60
C TYR A 72 5.72 9.06 -11.32
N ALA A 73 5.33 10.34 -11.25
CA ALA A 73 4.66 10.91 -10.09
C ALA A 73 3.30 10.23 -9.82
N HIS A 74 2.51 9.94 -10.85
CA HIS A 74 1.26 9.19 -10.71
C HIS A 74 1.49 7.77 -10.21
N LEU A 75 2.48 7.06 -10.76
CA LEU A 75 2.83 5.71 -10.33
C LEU A 75 3.27 5.70 -8.86
N LEU A 76 4.15 6.61 -8.47
CA LEU A 76 4.65 6.74 -7.10
C LEU A 76 3.51 7.01 -6.12
N ARG A 77 2.63 7.98 -6.41
CA ARG A 77 1.44 8.25 -5.56
C ARG A 77 0.56 7.02 -5.39
N ALA A 78 0.28 6.31 -6.47
CA ALA A 78 -0.56 5.10 -6.43
C ALA A 78 0.12 3.97 -5.63
N ALA A 79 1.42 3.73 -5.86
CA ALA A 79 2.18 2.70 -5.18
C ALA A 79 2.32 2.98 -3.68
N SER A 80 2.63 4.22 -3.27
CA SER A 80 2.67 4.63 -1.86
C SER A 80 1.31 4.46 -1.17
N ARG A 81 0.21 4.79 -1.86
CA ARG A 81 -1.15 4.56 -1.33
C ARG A 81 -1.39 3.07 -1.08
N ILE A 82 -1.08 2.21 -2.06
CA ILE A 82 -1.28 0.75 -1.94
C ILE A 82 -0.41 0.16 -0.83
N GLU A 83 0.87 0.55 -0.72
CA GLU A 83 1.77 0.10 0.35
C GLU A 83 1.18 0.42 1.73
N ARG A 84 0.68 1.64 1.90
CA ARG A 84 0.05 2.10 3.14
C ARG A 84 -1.22 1.31 3.45
N LEU A 85 -2.11 1.09 2.48
CA LEU A 85 -3.31 0.25 2.65
C LEU A 85 -2.93 -1.18 3.06
N ASN A 86 -1.96 -1.76 2.36
CA ASN A 86 -1.51 -3.12 2.58
C ASN A 86 -0.84 -3.31 3.94
N SER A 87 -0.26 -2.25 4.52
CA SER A 87 0.40 -2.30 5.84
C SER A 87 -0.51 -2.84 6.94
N ILE A 88 -1.83 -2.56 6.88
CA ILE A 88 -2.82 -3.06 7.85
C ILE A 88 -3.79 -4.09 7.25
N ALA A 89 -4.02 -4.06 5.93
CA ALA A 89 -4.92 -5.00 5.25
C ALA A 89 -4.38 -6.45 5.27
N LYS A 90 -3.06 -6.63 5.40
CA LYS A 90 -2.42 -7.95 5.51
C LYS A 90 -2.36 -8.51 6.93
N LEU A 91 -2.67 -7.71 7.95
CA LEU A 91 -2.48 -8.10 9.35
C LEU A 91 -3.67 -8.93 9.85
N PRO A 92 -3.45 -10.15 10.37
CA PRO A 92 -4.51 -10.91 11.02
C PRO A 92 -5.22 -10.14 12.12
N GLU A 93 -4.47 -9.45 12.97
CA GLU A 93 -5.01 -8.60 14.02
C GLU A 93 -4.03 -7.48 14.41
N LEU A 94 -4.54 -6.26 14.51
CA LEU A 94 -3.87 -5.09 15.07
C LEU A 94 -4.79 -4.50 16.14
N VAL A 95 -4.30 -4.44 17.38
CA VAL A 95 -5.00 -3.77 18.48
C VAL A 95 -4.28 -2.50 18.83
N VAL A 96 -5.01 -1.40 18.84
CA VAL A 96 -4.51 -0.08 19.22
C VAL A 96 -5.33 0.51 20.36
N ALA A 97 -4.70 1.42 21.07
CA ALA A 97 -5.33 2.21 22.12
C ALA A 97 -5.07 3.69 21.87
N LYS A 98 -6.12 4.52 21.97
CA LYS A 98 -6.00 5.97 21.88
C LYS A 98 -6.54 6.61 23.15
N ARG A 99 -5.80 7.57 23.68
CA ARG A 99 -6.26 8.34 24.84
C ARG A 99 -7.26 9.41 24.38
N ASN A 100 -8.44 9.41 25.00
CA ASN A 100 -9.49 10.41 24.75
C ASN A 100 -9.93 11.03 26.08
N GLY A 101 -9.31 12.15 26.44
CA GLY A 101 -9.49 12.78 27.76
C GLY A 101 -9.09 11.84 28.90
N GLU A 102 -10.06 11.48 29.73
CA GLU A 102 -9.88 10.60 30.89
C GLU A 102 -10.04 9.10 30.59
N PHE A 103 -10.39 8.76 29.34
CA PHE A 103 -10.71 7.39 28.92
C PHE A 103 -9.70 6.88 27.89
N TRP A 104 -9.61 5.55 27.75
CA TRP A 104 -8.90 4.92 26.65
C TRP A 104 -9.89 4.24 25.72
N GLU A 105 -9.78 4.53 24.44
CA GLU A 105 -10.47 3.82 23.38
C GLU A 105 -9.55 2.73 22.84
N PHE A 106 -10.06 1.53 22.68
CA PHE A 106 -9.38 0.41 22.05
C PHE A 106 -10.08 0.07 20.75
N ALA A 107 -9.31 -0.24 19.72
CA ALA A 107 -9.81 -0.70 18.44
C ALA A 107 -9.07 -1.98 18.05
N SER A 108 -9.85 -3.01 17.69
CA SER A 108 -9.36 -4.25 17.09
C SER A 108 -9.58 -4.17 15.59
N ILE A 109 -8.51 -4.28 14.81
CA ILE A 109 -8.51 -4.21 13.36
C ILE A 109 -8.04 -5.56 12.82
N LYS A 110 -8.79 -6.17 11.90
CA LYS A 110 -8.44 -7.47 11.30
C LYS A 110 -8.52 -7.38 9.79
N TYR A 111 -7.41 -7.66 9.10
CA TYR A 111 -7.27 -7.52 7.66
C TYR A 111 -7.77 -6.15 7.14
N GLY A 112 -7.45 -5.08 7.86
CA GLY A 112 -7.84 -3.71 7.54
C GLY A 112 -9.28 -3.33 7.90
N ARG A 113 -10.10 -4.25 8.41
CA ARG A 113 -11.48 -4.01 8.85
C ARG A 113 -11.54 -3.67 10.33
N LEU A 114 -12.41 -2.75 10.73
CA LEU A 114 -12.69 -2.50 12.15
C LEU A 114 -13.53 -3.65 12.73
N ALA A 115 -12.89 -4.58 13.45
CA ALA A 115 -13.55 -5.76 13.98
C ALA A 115 -14.30 -5.49 15.29
N ALA A 116 -13.79 -4.59 16.14
CA ALA A 116 -14.48 -4.11 17.34
C ALA A 116 -13.84 -2.86 17.91
N THR A 117 -14.60 -2.17 18.76
CA THR A 117 -14.11 -1.09 19.63
C THR A 117 -14.55 -1.31 21.07
N ASN A 118 -13.78 -0.79 22.02
CA ASN A 118 -14.14 -0.79 23.44
C ASN A 118 -13.54 0.45 24.13
N VAL A 119 -14.04 0.81 25.30
CA VAL A 119 -13.53 1.95 26.08
C VAL A 119 -13.28 1.52 27.52
N SER A 120 -12.13 1.90 28.09
CA SER A 120 -11.90 1.77 29.54
C SER A 120 -12.14 3.09 30.26
N THR A 121 -12.87 3.02 31.38
CA THR A 121 -13.07 4.11 32.34
C THR A 121 -12.13 3.99 33.53
N ALA A 122 -12.10 5.01 34.39
CA ALA A 122 -11.30 5.00 35.62
C ALA A 122 -11.59 3.79 36.53
N THR A 123 -12.76 3.16 36.40
CA THR A 123 -13.16 1.98 37.18
C THR A 123 -12.92 0.65 36.47
N THR A 124 -12.59 0.67 35.17
CA THR A 124 -12.40 -0.54 34.36
C THR A 124 -10.92 -0.73 34.08
N SER A 125 -10.38 -1.88 34.46
CA SER A 125 -8.98 -2.21 34.16
C SER A 125 -8.76 -2.35 32.64
N VAL A 126 -7.56 -1.96 32.17
CA VAL A 126 -7.17 -2.11 30.77
C VAL A 126 -7.24 -3.57 30.31
N SER A 127 -6.85 -4.53 31.17
CA SER A 127 -6.92 -5.95 30.87
C SER A 127 -8.36 -6.41 30.62
N THR A 128 -9.31 -6.01 31.46
CA THR A 128 -10.72 -6.35 31.27
C THR A 128 -11.29 -5.75 29.98
N ALA A 129 -10.89 -4.52 29.63
CA ALA A 129 -11.31 -3.89 28.39
C ALA A 129 -10.78 -4.64 27.16
N LEU A 130 -9.53 -5.10 27.19
CA LEU A 130 -8.93 -5.90 26.13
C LEU A 130 -9.55 -7.30 26.01
N GLU A 131 -9.80 -7.99 27.13
CA GLU A 131 -10.49 -9.28 27.13
C GLU A 131 -11.89 -9.16 26.51
N THR A 132 -12.64 -8.13 26.91
CA THR A 132 -13.96 -7.84 26.33
C THR A 132 -13.85 -7.54 24.83
N LEU A 133 -12.85 -6.75 24.42
CA LEU A 133 -12.61 -6.42 23.01
C LEU A 133 -12.37 -7.69 22.19
N THR A 134 -11.55 -8.62 22.68
CA THR A 134 -11.29 -9.90 22.01
C THR A 134 -12.55 -10.75 21.89
N LEU A 135 -13.43 -10.74 22.89
CA LEU A 135 -14.68 -11.51 22.88
C LEU A 135 -15.71 -10.97 21.87
N ILE A 136 -15.79 -9.65 21.71
CA ILE A 136 -16.78 -9.01 20.82
C ILE A 136 -16.25 -8.80 19.40
N ALA A 137 -14.94 -8.90 19.18
CA ALA A 137 -14.31 -8.70 17.87
C ALA A 137 -14.89 -9.64 16.82
N GLU A 138 -15.36 -9.05 15.71
CA GLU A 138 -15.78 -9.81 14.54
C GLU A 138 -14.67 -10.79 14.11
N ASN A 139 -15.08 -11.98 13.68
CA ASN A 139 -14.15 -12.94 13.10
C ASN A 139 -14.03 -12.68 11.59
N VAL A 140 -12.90 -12.14 11.17
CA VAL A 140 -12.61 -11.79 9.78
C VAL A 140 -11.57 -12.77 9.24
N SER A 141 -11.91 -13.49 8.18
CA SER A 141 -10.98 -14.42 7.51
C SER A 141 -10.13 -13.72 6.46
N ASP A 142 -8.92 -14.22 6.19
CA ASP A 142 -8.13 -13.78 5.04
C ASP A 142 -8.79 -14.23 3.72
N GLN A 143 -9.16 -13.26 2.88
CA GLN A 143 -9.73 -13.44 1.54
C GLN A 143 -8.83 -12.76 0.48
N GLY A 144 -7.65 -12.27 0.88
CA GLY A 144 -6.76 -11.48 0.04
C GLY A 144 -6.95 -9.98 0.15
N PHE A 145 -6.07 -9.24 -0.54
CA PHE A 145 -5.97 -7.79 -0.44
C PHE A 145 -7.29 -7.07 -0.79
N LEU A 146 -7.81 -6.31 0.19
CA LEU A 146 -9.05 -5.51 0.08
C LEU A 146 -10.27 -6.30 -0.40
N GLN A 147 -10.38 -7.56 0.00
CA GLN A 147 -11.55 -8.40 -0.31
C GLN A 147 -12.60 -8.43 0.82
N GLN A 148 -12.22 -8.13 2.06
CA GLN A 148 -13.13 -8.13 3.22
C GLN A 148 -13.61 -6.72 3.62
N VAL A 149 -12.98 -5.68 3.07
CA VAL A 149 -13.18 -4.29 3.44
C VAL A 149 -12.90 -3.40 2.22
N ASN A 150 -13.62 -2.29 2.11
CA ASN A 150 -13.35 -1.31 1.07
C ASN A 150 -12.07 -0.51 1.40
N HIS A 151 -11.47 0.14 0.40
CA HIS A 151 -10.25 0.89 0.67
C HIS A 151 -10.52 2.12 1.54
N GLU A 152 -11.71 2.72 1.45
CA GLU A 152 -12.08 3.94 2.17
C GLU A 152 -12.07 3.74 3.68
N GLU A 153 -12.58 2.61 4.17
CA GLU A 153 -12.53 2.25 5.60
C GLU A 153 -11.09 2.04 6.06
N VAL A 154 -10.26 1.36 5.26
CA VAL A 154 -8.83 1.17 5.56
C VAL A 154 -8.13 2.53 5.66
N GLU A 155 -8.44 3.48 4.77
CA GLU A 155 -7.91 4.85 4.84
C GLU A 155 -8.36 5.59 6.10
N LEU A 156 -9.63 5.46 6.49
CA LEU A 156 -10.14 6.05 7.73
C LEU A 156 -9.43 5.48 8.96
N ILE A 157 -9.20 4.17 8.99
CA ILE A 157 -8.47 3.51 10.08
C ILE A 157 -7.01 3.98 10.09
N LEU A 158 -6.34 4.05 8.94
CA LEU A 158 -4.96 4.57 8.87
C LEU A 158 -4.89 6.01 9.39
N ASN A 159 -5.83 6.87 9.03
CA ASN A 159 -5.90 8.25 9.54
C ASN A 159 -6.14 8.28 11.06
N TYR A 160 -6.94 7.36 11.58
CA TYR A 160 -7.09 7.17 13.02
C TYR A 160 -5.78 6.73 13.68
N LEU A 161 -5.04 5.79 13.08
CA LEU A 161 -3.74 5.30 13.58
C LEU A 161 -2.68 6.40 13.64
N GLU A 162 -2.69 7.33 12.68
CA GLU A 162 -1.78 8.48 12.63
C GLU A 162 -2.19 9.63 13.55
N SER A 163 -3.41 9.60 14.06
CA SER A 163 -3.88 10.65 14.97
C SER A 163 -3.10 10.62 16.28
N GLU A 164 -2.85 11.81 16.81
CA GLU A 164 -2.04 11.99 18.01
C GLU A 164 -2.62 11.20 19.20
N GLY A 165 -1.73 10.57 19.97
CA GLY A 165 -2.09 9.81 21.17
C GLY A 165 -2.49 8.35 20.91
N THR A 166 -2.46 7.87 19.66
CA THR A 166 -2.66 6.46 19.33
C THR A 166 -1.40 5.64 19.65
N ARG A 167 -1.58 4.48 20.27
CA ARG A 167 -0.52 3.56 20.69
C ARG A 167 -0.85 2.15 20.24
N ILE A 168 0.17 1.42 19.81
CA ILE A 168 0.04 0.00 19.46
C ILE A 168 0.01 -0.82 20.75
N VAL A 169 -0.98 -1.71 20.87
CA VAL A 169 -1.12 -2.64 22.00
C VAL A 169 -0.69 -4.05 21.60
N LYS A 170 -1.13 -4.51 20.42
CA LYS A 170 -0.86 -5.85 19.90
C LYS A 170 -0.74 -5.80 18.38
N VAL A 171 0.22 -6.54 17.84
CA VAL A 171 0.33 -6.81 16.40
C VAL A 171 0.46 -8.32 16.22
N GLU A 172 -0.44 -8.91 15.44
CA GLU A 172 -0.26 -10.24 14.87
C GLU A 172 0.20 -10.09 13.43
N GLY A 173 1.32 -10.73 13.07
CA GLY A 173 1.98 -10.54 11.78
C GLY A 173 3.07 -9.47 11.82
N GLU A 174 3.37 -8.89 10.65
CA GLU A 174 4.46 -7.92 10.48
C GLU A 174 3.93 -6.55 10.03
N TYR A 175 3.87 -5.62 10.98
CA TYR A 175 3.55 -4.22 10.70
C TYR A 175 4.84 -3.43 10.46
N ALA A 176 5.28 -3.40 9.21
CA ALA A 176 6.51 -2.74 8.79
C ALA A 176 6.37 -2.18 7.37
N PHE A 177 7.20 -1.17 7.07
CA PHE A 177 7.37 -0.61 5.75
C PHE A 177 8.78 -0.95 5.23
N PRO A 178 8.92 -1.36 3.97
CA PRO A 178 10.22 -1.52 3.32
C PRO A 178 11.01 -0.20 3.34
N THR A 179 12.31 -0.27 3.67
CA THR A 179 13.19 0.92 3.73
C THR A 179 13.29 1.67 2.40
N TYR A 180 13.17 0.94 1.28
CA TYR A 180 13.23 1.49 -0.07
C TYR A 180 11.90 1.33 -0.82
N GLY A 181 10.80 1.10 -0.10
CA GLY A 181 9.47 0.96 -0.68
C GLY A 181 8.96 2.28 -1.28
N PRO A 182 7.79 2.25 -1.95
CA PRO A 182 7.23 3.43 -2.60
C PRO A 182 7.16 4.67 -1.69
N SER A 183 6.64 4.54 -0.47
CA SER A 183 6.51 5.70 0.46
C SER A 183 7.85 6.28 0.87
N SER A 184 8.95 5.52 0.81
CA SER A 184 10.30 6.04 1.07
C SER A 184 10.73 7.10 0.05
N GLN A 185 10.11 7.11 -1.14
CA GLN A 185 10.36 8.08 -2.20
C GLN A 185 9.35 9.24 -2.20
N ALA A 186 8.34 9.23 -1.33
CA ALA A 186 7.21 10.16 -1.38
C ALA A 186 7.61 11.64 -1.24
N ALA A 187 8.66 11.95 -0.47
CA ALA A 187 9.18 13.32 -0.35
C ALA A 187 9.62 13.92 -1.71
N ARG A 188 9.92 13.07 -2.69
CA ARG A 188 10.28 13.50 -4.05
C ARG A 188 9.07 13.96 -4.87
N ILE A 189 7.83 13.59 -4.51
CA ILE A 189 6.63 14.08 -5.19
C ILE A 189 6.55 15.61 -5.08
N GLY A 190 6.88 16.17 -3.91
CA GLY A 190 6.91 17.63 -3.71
C GLY A 190 7.93 18.36 -4.59
N SER A 191 8.92 17.67 -5.15
CA SER A 191 9.85 18.26 -6.14
C SER A 191 9.27 18.36 -7.55
N TYR A 192 8.13 17.72 -7.81
CA TYR A 192 7.44 17.72 -9.11
C TYR A 192 6.12 18.50 -9.10
N ASP A 193 5.63 18.89 -7.92
CA ASP A 193 4.50 19.81 -7.77
C ASP A 193 4.96 21.25 -8.12
N PHE A 194 5.22 21.49 -9.40
CA PHE A 194 5.20 22.84 -9.94
C PHE A 194 3.74 23.24 -10.07
N ALA A 195 3.20 23.88 -9.03
CA ALA A 195 1.96 24.64 -9.17
C ALA A 195 2.19 25.65 -10.31
N ILE A 196 1.48 25.44 -11.42
CA ILE A 196 1.30 26.49 -12.42
C ILE A 196 0.47 27.55 -11.70
N ALA A 197 1.13 28.60 -11.24
CA ALA A 197 0.50 29.81 -10.73
C ALA A 197 -0.12 30.61 -11.88
#